data_AF-A0A835W574-F1
#
_entry.id   AF-A0A835W574-F1
#
_cell.length_a   1.000
_cell.length_b   1.000
_cell.length_c   1.000
_cell.angle_alpha   90.00
_cell.angle_beta   90.00
_cell.angle_gamma   90.00
#
_symmetry.space_group_name_H-M   'P 1'
#
loop_
_entity.id
_entity.type
_entity.pdbx_description
1 polymer ?
#
loop_
_entity_poly.entity_id
_entity_poly.type
_entity_poly.pdbx_seq_one_letter_code
_entity_poly.pdbx_strand_id
1 'polypeptide(L)'
;MSQRYNGGNGQAPFQTYGNDPAPDQAGWNYTGHNSQSRVAFYENPQGVKMDYYYSTGTVKTSMDHPTRGSTQLFRRDLSDSQYNAVLNNPRSHTGQGYYRK
;
A
#
# COMPACT_ATOMS: atom_id res chain seq x y z
N MET A 1 19.75 -0.86 -2.04
CA MET A 1 18.42 -0.25 -1.79
C MET A 1 18.63 0.95 -0.87
N SER A 2 18.25 2.17 -1.28
CA SER A 2 18.31 3.32 -0.37
C SER A 2 17.07 3.31 0.53
N GLN A 3 17.26 3.51 1.84
CA GLN A 3 16.15 3.67 2.78
C GLN A 3 15.48 5.03 2.53
N ARG A 4 14.50 5.04 1.61
CA ARG A 4 13.60 6.20 1.41
C ARG A 4 12.83 6.43 2.71
N TYR A 5 12.46 7.67 3.04
CA TYR A 5 11.71 8.00 4.28
C TYR A 5 12.42 7.62 5.60
N ASN A 6 13.75 7.54 5.62
CA ASN A 6 14.55 7.30 6.82
C ASN A 6 14.14 6.03 7.60
N GLY A 7 13.56 5.01 6.96
CA GLY A 7 13.09 3.80 7.66
C GLY A 7 11.96 4.04 8.66
N GLY A 8 11.34 5.24 8.68
CA GLY A 8 10.45 5.65 9.77
C GLY A 8 11.15 6.05 11.06
N ASN A 9 12.47 6.27 11.06
CA ASN A 9 13.19 6.81 12.22
C ASN A 9 12.58 8.17 12.64
N GLY A 10 12.35 8.32 13.95
CA GLY A 10 11.72 9.52 14.53
C GLY A 10 10.20 9.56 14.42
N GLN A 11 9.56 8.51 13.91
CA GLN A 11 8.11 8.37 13.88
C GLN A 11 7.63 7.46 15.02
N ALA A 12 6.42 7.72 15.51
CA ALA A 12 5.77 6.85 16.49
C ALA A 12 5.41 5.51 15.83
N PRO A 13 5.55 4.37 16.52
CA PRO A 13 5.23 3.06 15.96
C PRO A 13 3.76 2.99 15.52
N PHE A 14 3.48 2.14 14.54
CA PHE A 14 2.13 1.88 14.06
C PHE A 14 1.79 0.40 14.13
N GLN A 15 0.50 0.09 14.08
CA GLN A 15 -0.04 -1.26 13.94
C GLN A 15 -0.85 -1.33 12.65
N THR A 16 -0.92 -2.50 12.04
CA THR A 16 -1.77 -2.72 10.87
C THR A 16 -3.25 -2.56 11.23
N TYR A 17 -4.06 -2.28 10.22
CA TYR A 17 -5.50 -2.10 10.37
C TYR A 17 -6.18 -3.47 10.55
N GLY A 18 -6.93 -3.64 11.63
CA GLY A 18 -7.67 -4.87 11.88
C GLY A 18 -6.77 -6.10 11.93
N ASN A 19 -7.04 -7.06 11.05
CA ASN A 19 -6.27 -8.30 10.90
C ASN A 19 -5.37 -8.30 9.65
N ASP A 20 -5.15 -7.14 9.03
CA ASP A 20 -4.32 -7.05 7.84
C ASP A 20 -2.90 -7.56 8.16
N PRO A 21 -2.37 -8.53 7.37
CA PRO A 21 -0.96 -8.86 7.47
C PRO A 21 -0.12 -7.65 7.06
N ALA A 22 1.03 -7.49 7.70
CA ALA A 22 1.95 -6.44 7.31
C ALA A 22 2.46 -6.71 5.87
N PRO A 23 2.47 -5.72 4.96
CA PRO A 23 2.84 -5.94 3.56
C PRO A 23 4.24 -6.55 3.35
N ASP A 24 5.16 -6.36 4.30
CA ASP A 24 6.49 -6.96 4.29
C ASP A 24 6.47 -8.49 4.39
N GLN A 25 5.47 -9.07 5.05
CA GLN A 25 5.23 -10.52 5.05
C GLN A 25 4.84 -11.05 3.67
N ALA A 26 4.35 -10.19 2.77
CA ALA A 26 4.01 -10.51 1.39
C ALA A 26 5.11 -10.11 0.38
N GLY A 27 6.33 -9.83 0.85
CA GLY A 27 7.48 -9.53 -0.01
C GLY A 27 7.58 -8.07 -0.47
N TRP A 28 6.83 -7.16 0.17
CA TRP A 28 7.02 -5.73 -0.03
C TRP A 28 8.17 -5.20 0.82
N ASN A 29 9.02 -4.35 0.24
CA ASN A 29 10.07 -3.70 1.01
C ASN A 29 9.48 -2.49 1.72
N TYR A 30 9.44 -2.53 3.05
CA TYR A 30 9.11 -1.37 3.86
C TYR A 30 10.19 -0.29 3.69
N THR A 31 9.74 0.95 3.45
CA THR A 31 10.65 2.09 3.26
C THR A 31 10.54 3.08 4.42
N GLY A 32 9.35 3.32 4.95
CA GLY A 32 9.15 4.20 6.09
C GLY A 32 7.67 4.41 6.36
N HIS A 33 7.34 5.31 7.27
CA HIS A 33 5.97 5.75 7.49
C HIS A 33 5.95 7.21 7.95
N ASN A 34 4.75 7.77 8.03
CA ASN A 34 4.49 9.06 8.67
C ASN A 34 3.39 8.86 9.70
N SER A 35 3.70 9.09 10.97
CA SER A 35 2.78 8.89 12.10
C SER A 35 1.65 9.93 12.13
N GLN A 36 1.92 11.15 11.66
CA GLN A 36 0.93 12.23 11.60
C GLN A 36 -0.16 11.96 10.54
N SER A 37 0.24 11.53 9.34
CA SER A 37 -0.70 11.19 8.26
C SER A 37 -1.19 9.74 8.31
N ARG A 38 -0.69 8.94 9.26
CA ARG A 38 -1.09 7.55 9.51
C ARG A 38 -0.93 6.65 8.27
N VAL A 39 0.22 6.76 7.61
CA VAL A 39 0.53 6.05 6.36
C VAL A 39 1.90 5.41 6.39
N ALA A 40 1.99 4.15 5.98
CA ALA A 40 3.24 3.41 5.79
C ALA A 40 3.52 3.21 4.30
N PHE A 41 4.80 3.26 3.92
CA PHE A 41 5.27 3.28 2.55
C PHE A 41 6.06 2.02 2.23
N TYR A 42 5.68 1.35 1.14
CA TYR A 42 6.31 0.13 0.69
C TYR A 42 6.61 0.15 -0.81
N GLU A 43 7.57 -0.66 -1.25
CA GLU A 43 7.93 -0.84 -2.65
C GLU A 43 8.19 -2.32 -2.96
N ASN A 44 7.60 -2.83 -4.04
CA ASN A 44 7.83 -4.23 -4.46
C ASN A 44 8.94 -4.32 -5.53
N PRO A 45 9.46 -5.52 -5.82
CA PRO A 45 10.51 -5.71 -6.85
C PRO A 45 10.13 -5.27 -8.27
N GLN A 46 8.83 -5.11 -8.56
CA GLN A 46 8.33 -4.65 -9.85
C GLN A 46 8.30 -3.12 -9.96
N GLY A 47 8.77 -2.40 -8.92
CA GLY A 47 8.78 -0.94 -8.89
C GLY A 47 7.42 -0.31 -8.54
N VAL A 48 6.46 -1.11 -8.06
CA VAL A 48 5.17 -0.60 -7.58
C VAL A 48 5.38 -0.03 -6.18
N LYS A 49 4.84 1.17 -5.94
CA LYS A 49 4.83 1.81 -4.62
C LYS A 49 3.47 1.65 -3.97
N MET A 50 3.44 1.39 -2.67
CA MET A 50 2.23 1.30 -1.87
C MET A 50 2.25 2.33 -0.74
N ASP A 51 1.16 3.09 -0.65
CA ASP A 51 0.82 3.88 0.53
C ASP A 51 -0.29 3.12 1.28
N TYR A 52 0.03 2.60 2.47
CA TYR A 52 -0.87 1.85 3.33
C TYR A 52 -1.35 2.71 4.50
N TYR A 53 -2.62 3.10 4.48
CA TYR A 53 -3.23 3.93 5.52
C TYR A 53 -3.72 3.04 6.67
N TYR A 54 -2.84 2.79 7.63
CA TYR A 54 -3.04 1.79 8.69
C TYR A 54 -4.12 2.15 9.73
N SER A 55 -4.70 3.35 9.67
CA SER A 55 -5.89 3.68 10.47
C SER A 55 -7.22 3.34 9.79
N THR A 56 -7.23 3.11 8.47
CA THR A 56 -8.46 2.88 7.69
C THR A 56 -8.41 1.65 6.79
N GLY A 57 -7.28 0.93 6.73
CA GLY A 57 -7.07 -0.19 5.81
C GLY A 57 -7.06 0.23 4.33
N THR A 58 -7.01 1.55 4.05
CA THR A 58 -6.98 2.04 2.67
C THR A 58 -5.62 1.77 2.05
N VAL A 59 -5.62 1.23 0.84
CA VAL A 59 -4.41 0.96 0.06
C VAL A 59 -4.42 1.82 -1.19
N LYS A 60 -3.32 2.53 -1.42
CA LYS A 60 -3.02 3.18 -2.69
C LYS A 60 -1.79 2.55 -3.29
N THR A 61 -1.88 2.10 -4.54
CA THR A 61 -0.74 1.61 -5.31
C THR A 61 -0.43 2.54 -6.48
N SER A 62 0.82 2.95 -6.62
CA SER A 62 1.32 3.75 -7.74
C SER A 62 2.26 2.90 -8.60
N MET A 63 2.02 2.87 -9.91
CA MET A 63 2.78 2.02 -10.84
C MET A 63 2.80 2.61 -12.25
N ASP A 64 3.69 2.11 -13.09
CA ASP A 64 3.70 2.45 -14.53
C ASP A 64 2.88 1.42 -15.33
N HIS A 65 1.86 1.90 -16.04
CA HIS A 65 1.00 1.07 -16.88
C HIS A 65 1.53 1.08 -18.32
N PRO A 66 1.76 -0.08 -18.96
CA PRO A 66 2.41 -0.16 -20.28
C PRO A 66 1.81 0.74 -21.36
N THR A 67 0.50 0.98 -21.31
CA THR A 67 -0.22 1.82 -22.29
C THR A 67 -0.70 3.17 -21.75
N ARG A 68 -0.77 3.35 -20.42
CA ARG A 68 -1.36 4.56 -19.81
C ARG A 68 -0.31 5.42 -19.08
N GLY A 69 0.93 4.94 -19.02
CA GLY A 69 1.99 5.55 -18.20
C GLY A 69 1.68 5.46 -16.71
N SER A 70 2.21 6.41 -15.94
CA SER A 70 2.08 6.44 -14.49
C SER A 70 0.62 6.53 -14.04
N THR A 71 0.18 5.55 -13.25
CA THR A 71 -1.19 5.44 -12.75
C THR A 71 -1.23 5.13 -11.26
N GLN A 72 -2.38 5.42 -10.63
CA GLN A 72 -2.63 5.16 -9.24
C GLN A 72 -3.99 4.48 -9.07
N LEU A 73 -4.04 3.49 -8.18
CA LEU A 73 -5.27 2.79 -7.81
C LEU A 73 -5.49 2.95 -6.31
N PHE A 74 -6.66 3.47 -5.94
CA PHE A 74 -7.10 3.61 -4.56
C PHE A 74 -8.14 2.55 -4.24
N ARG A 75 -7.95 1.86 -3.13
CA ARG A 75 -8.83 0.78 -2.68
C ARG A 75 -9.16 1.01 -1.21
N ARG A 76 -10.46 1.09 -0.93
CA ARG A 76 -11.03 1.30 0.41
C ARG A 76 -11.93 0.11 0.73
N ASP A 77 -12.22 -0.11 2.01
CA ASP A 77 -13.19 -1.11 2.47
C ASP A 77 -12.92 -2.51 1.89
N LEU A 78 -11.64 -2.90 1.89
CA LEU A 78 -11.21 -4.21 1.42
C LEU A 78 -11.55 -5.27 2.47
N SER A 79 -12.11 -6.40 2.04
CA SER A 79 -12.07 -7.61 2.87
C SER A 79 -10.63 -8.15 2.95
N ASP A 80 -10.34 -8.96 3.97
CA ASP A 80 -9.04 -9.62 4.14
C ASP A 80 -8.58 -10.34 2.86
N SER A 81 -9.51 -11.02 2.17
CA SER A 81 -9.24 -11.68 0.89
C SER A 81 -8.88 -10.71 -0.24
N GLN A 82 -9.55 -9.56 -0.31
CA GLN A 82 -9.25 -8.54 -1.30
C GLN A 82 -7.95 -7.81 -1.00
N TYR A 83 -7.64 -7.54 0.26
CA TYR A 83 -6.36 -7.00 0.70
C TYR A 83 -5.21 -7.92 0.31
N ASN A 84 -5.32 -9.22 0.63
CA ASN A 84 -4.35 -10.23 0.22
C ASN A 84 -4.20 -10.31 -1.31
N ALA A 85 -5.30 -10.19 -2.06
CA ALA A 85 -5.24 -10.15 -3.52
C ALA A 85 -4.46 -8.92 -4.05
N VAL A 86 -4.55 -7.77 -3.37
CA VAL A 86 -3.79 -6.56 -3.72
C VAL A 86 -2.31 -6.70 -3.38
N LEU A 87 -1.98 -7.33 -2.25
CA LEU A 87 -0.59 -7.62 -1.88
C LEU A 87 0.10 -8.51 -2.93
N ASN A 88 -0.61 -9.55 -3.40
CA ASN A 88 -0.11 -10.50 -4.40
C ASN A 88 -0.08 -9.91 -5.82
N ASN A 89 -1.11 -9.16 -6.20
CA ASN A 89 -1.22 -8.51 -7.49
C ASN A 89 -1.69 -7.06 -7.31
N PRO A 90 -0.78 -6.08 -7.30
CA PRO A 90 -1.11 -4.67 -7.11
C PRO A 90 -2.04 -4.11 -8.19
N ARG A 91 -2.19 -4.80 -9.34
CA ARG A 91 -3.09 -4.42 -10.45
C ARG A 91 -4.48 -5.02 -10.32
N SER A 92 -4.73 -5.84 -9.29
CA SER A 92 -6.00 -6.53 -9.12
C SER A 92 -7.16 -5.54 -9.03
N HIS A 93 -8.21 -5.82 -9.81
CA HIS A 93 -9.46 -5.09 -9.76
C HIS A 93 -10.34 -5.70 -8.67
N THR A 94 -10.50 -5.00 -7.55
CA THR A 94 -11.29 -5.49 -6.41
C THR A 94 -12.77 -5.09 -6.50
N GLY A 95 -13.14 -4.25 -7.48
CA GLY A 95 -14.46 -3.62 -7.56
C GLY A 95 -14.70 -2.54 -6.49
N GLN A 96 -13.74 -2.34 -5.57
CA GLN A 96 -13.78 -1.35 -4.51
C GLN A 96 -12.97 -0.10 -4.86
N GLY A 97 -13.42 1.06 -4.38
CA GLY A 97 -12.71 2.35 -4.60
C GLY A 97 -12.84 2.94 -6.00
N TYR A 98 -13.58 2.30 -6.92
CA TYR A 98 -13.88 2.85 -8.25
C TYR A 98 -15.02 3.88 -8.16
N TYR A 99 -14.83 5.01 -8.84
CA TYR A 99 -15.89 6.01 -8.99
C TYR A 99 -17.09 5.40 -9.73
N ARG A 100 -18.25 5.39 -9.08
CA ARG A 100 -19.54 5.08 -9.72
C ARG A 100 -20.18 6.41 -10.13
N LYS A 101 -20.49 6.55 -11.41
CA LYS A 101 -21.08 7.74 -12.02
C LYS A 101 -22.55 7.86 -11.67
#